data_AF-A0A6G3WNJ4-F1
#
_entry.id   AF-A0A6G3WNJ4-F1
#
_cell.length_a   1.000
_cell.length_b   1.000
_cell.length_c   1.000
_cell.angle_alpha   90.00
_cell.angle_beta   90.00
_cell.angle_gamma   90.00
#
_symmetry.space_group_name_H-M   'P 1'
#
loop_
_entity.id
_entity.type
_entity.pdbx_description
1 polymer ?
#
loop_
_entity_poly.entity_id
_entity_poly.type
_entity_poly.pdbx_seq_one_letter_code
_entity_poly.pdbx_strand_id
1 'polypeptide(L)'
;MTRHPGLGRLTAGIAAATVLCVTASGCVTVHGELEVLPGAKKPEAAQALKDFTDAYNAADKAFDPALDADRVAGPLGAINQAGLKARQTYNPEGNKAHKPLVLDDATYVIPKKAGWPRWFLANTDSNRDQDGGKLDTRWLVVFVRSGPDALWKASYLAVVPPSQVPE
;
A
#
# COMPACT_ATOMS: atom_id res chain seq x y z
N MET A 1 -20.01 96.68 13.19
CA MET A 1 -19.54 96.38 14.56
C MET A 1 -20.73 95.72 15.26
N THR A 2 -20.78 94.46 15.70
CA THR A 2 -19.82 93.68 16.52
C THR A 2 -20.32 92.21 16.63
N ARG A 3 -19.38 91.26 16.48
CA ARG A 3 -19.19 89.90 17.08
C ARG A 3 -20.31 88.81 17.17
N HIS A 4 -19.91 87.60 16.68
CA HIS A 4 -20.13 86.17 17.04
C HIS A 4 -21.02 85.79 18.25
N PRO A 5 -21.57 84.55 18.41
CA PRO A 5 -21.06 83.20 18.02
C PRO A 5 -22.18 82.23 17.51
N GLY A 6 -22.06 80.92 17.26
CA GLY A 6 -21.09 79.91 17.67
C GLY A 6 -21.37 78.51 17.07
N LEU A 7 -20.44 77.62 17.41
CA LEU A 7 -20.31 76.18 17.14
C LEU A 7 -21.61 75.35 17.21
N GLY A 8 -21.76 74.38 16.30
CA GLY A 8 -22.79 73.35 16.43
C GLY A 8 -22.67 72.16 15.49
N ARG A 9 -21.97 71.12 15.96
CA ARG A 9 -22.28 69.68 15.79
C ARG A 9 -21.97 68.98 14.46
N LEU A 10 -20.85 68.24 14.51
CA LEU A 10 -20.67 66.84 14.09
C LEU A 10 -21.91 66.13 13.53
N THR A 11 -21.78 65.58 12.33
CA THR A 11 -22.44 64.31 11.95
C THR A 11 -21.50 63.53 11.04
N ALA A 12 -20.93 62.47 11.63
CA ALA A 12 -20.25 61.40 10.93
C ALA A 12 -21.27 60.32 10.52
N GLY A 13 -21.03 59.64 9.40
CA GLY A 13 -21.75 58.45 8.93
C GLY A 13 -21.87 58.47 7.40
N ILE A 14 -21.67 57.39 6.64
CA ILE A 14 -21.74 55.95 6.92
C ILE A 14 -20.78 55.21 5.96
N ALA A 15 -20.21 54.12 6.45
CA ALA A 15 -19.30 53.20 5.78
C ALA A 15 -19.92 52.49 4.56
N ALA A 16 -19.15 52.36 3.48
CA ALA A 16 -19.42 51.39 2.41
C ALA A 16 -18.46 50.21 2.57
N ALA A 17 -18.99 49.07 3.03
CA ALA A 17 -18.28 47.80 3.07
C ALA A 17 -18.24 47.21 1.66
N THR A 18 -17.07 47.18 1.03
CA THR A 18 -16.88 46.45 -0.23
C THR A 18 -16.71 44.97 0.09
N VAL A 19 -17.74 44.19 -0.23
CA VAL A 19 -17.77 42.73 -0.14
C VAL A 19 -16.69 42.14 -1.08
N LEU A 20 -15.61 41.61 -0.51
CA LEU A 20 -14.68 40.70 -1.17
C LEU A 20 -15.24 39.28 -1.04
N CYS A 21 -16.09 38.87 -1.98
CA CYS A 21 -16.42 37.47 -2.18
C CYS A 21 -15.80 37.00 -3.50
N VAL A 22 -15.49 35.69 -3.56
CA VAL A 22 -14.88 34.94 -4.68
C VAL A 22 -13.34 34.87 -4.70
N THR A 23 -12.74 34.29 -3.66
CA THR A 23 -11.50 33.49 -3.83
C THR A 23 -11.57 32.11 -3.19
N ALA A 24 -12.77 31.65 -2.79
CA ALA A 24 -13.02 30.24 -2.54
C ALA A 24 -13.22 29.49 -3.87
N SER A 25 -12.25 29.58 -4.78
CA SER A 25 -12.01 28.49 -5.71
C SER A 25 -11.56 27.32 -4.82
N GLY A 26 -12.56 26.56 -4.36
CA GLY A 26 -12.39 25.43 -3.46
C GLY A 26 -11.21 24.60 -3.93
N CYS A 27 -10.38 24.18 -2.97
CA CYS A 27 -9.47 23.07 -3.21
C CYS A 27 -10.29 22.00 -3.90
N VAL A 28 -10.03 21.74 -5.18
CA VAL A 28 -10.63 20.63 -5.90
C VAL A 28 -10.09 19.40 -5.18
N THR A 29 -10.83 18.87 -4.22
CA THR A 29 -10.59 17.53 -3.74
C THR A 29 -10.93 16.64 -4.93
N VAL A 30 -9.91 16.15 -5.61
CA VAL A 30 -10.10 15.07 -6.58
C VAL A 30 -10.60 13.90 -5.75
N HIS A 31 -11.88 13.59 -5.88
CA HIS A 31 -12.49 12.45 -5.21
C HIS A 31 -12.05 11.18 -5.96
N GLY A 32 -10.77 10.85 -5.85
CA GLY A 32 -10.19 9.63 -6.42
C GLY A 32 -10.86 8.36 -5.87
N GLU A 33 -11.69 8.50 -4.84
CA GLU A 33 -12.59 7.45 -4.36
C GLU A 33 -13.65 6.99 -5.38
N LEU A 34 -14.00 7.77 -6.40
CA LEU A 34 -15.04 7.40 -7.38
C LEU A 34 -14.49 6.85 -8.70
N GLU A 35 -13.22 7.08 -8.99
CA GLU A 35 -12.63 6.68 -10.28
C GLU A 35 -12.28 5.18 -10.30
N VAL A 36 -12.90 4.43 -11.21
CA VAL A 36 -12.66 2.99 -11.38
C VAL A 36 -11.39 2.76 -12.19
N LEU A 37 -10.28 2.58 -11.48
CA LEU A 37 -8.94 2.39 -12.08
C LEU A 37 -8.40 0.98 -11.79
N PRO A 38 -7.50 0.47 -12.65
CA PRO A 38 -6.72 -0.72 -12.31
C PRO A 38 -6.01 -0.57 -10.96
N GLY A 39 -6.02 -1.64 -10.16
CA GLY A 39 -5.37 -1.65 -8.85
C GLY A 39 -3.87 -1.31 -8.92
N ALA A 40 -3.19 -1.77 -9.98
CA ALA A 40 -1.77 -1.52 -10.24
C ALA A 40 -1.51 -1.48 -11.76
N LYS A 41 -0.33 -1.02 -12.16
CA LYS A 41 0.22 -1.35 -13.49
C LYS A 41 0.95 -2.70 -13.43
N LYS A 42 0.99 -3.46 -14.54
CA LYS A 42 1.73 -4.74 -14.57
C LYS A 42 3.21 -4.61 -14.14
N PRO A 43 4.00 -3.63 -14.60
CA PRO A 43 5.38 -3.46 -14.14
C PRO A 43 5.48 -3.12 -12.64
N GLU A 44 4.52 -2.38 -12.11
CA GLU A 44 4.44 -2.05 -10.68
C GLU A 44 4.14 -3.32 -9.85
N ALA A 45 3.23 -4.16 -10.32
CA ALA A 45 2.93 -5.45 -9.69
C ALA A 45 4.14 -6.39 -9.69
N ALA A 46 4.88 -6.46 -10.80
CA ALA A 46 6.10 -7.24 -10.90
C ALA A 46 7.21 -6.72 -9.96
N GLN A 47 7.37 -5.40 -9.87
CA GLN A 47 8.32 -4.81 -8.93
C GLN A 47 7.93 -5.10 -7.48
N ALA A 48 6.64 -5.03 -7.14
CA ALA A 48 6.16 -5.34 -5.79
C ALA A 48 6.40 -6.81 -5.40
N LEU A 49 6.21 -7.75 -6.33
CA LEU A 49 6.52 -9.17 -6.12
C LEU A 49 8.03 -9.37 -5.87
N LYS A 50 8.87 -8.73 -6.68
CA LYS A 50 10.34 -8.79 -6.52
C LYS A 50 10.76 -8.22 -5.16
N ASP A 51 10.30 -7.02 -4.84
CA ASP A 51 10.64 -6.33 -3.60
C ASP A 51 10.22 -7.13 -2.36
N PHE A 52 9.03 -7.74 -2.38
CA PHE A 52 8.58 -8.65 -1.33
C PHE A 52 9.51 -9.87 -1.22
N THR A 53 9.83 -10.52 -2.34
CA THR A 53 10.64 -11.74 -2.34
C THR A 53 12.06 -11.46 -1.84
N ASP A 54 12.65 -10.33 -2.24
CA ASP A 54 13.98 -9.89 -1.77
C ASP A 54 13.97 -9.63 -0.26
N ALA A 55 12.99 -8.87 0.24
CA ALA A 55 12.88 -8.56 1.66
C ALA A 55 12.58 -9.81 2.50
N TYR A 56 11.67 -10.67 2.04
CA TYR A 56 11.37 -11.95 2.69
C TYR A 56 12.62 -12.83 2.80
N ASN A 57 13.43 -12.92 1.75
CA ASN A 57 14.66 -13.69 1.77
C ASN A 57 15.71 -13.10 2.71
N ALA A 58 15.83 -11.77 2.76
CA ALA A 58 16.71 -11.11 3.73
C ALA A 58 16.27 -11.38 5.18
N ALA A 59 14.97 -11.24 5.45
CA ALA A 59 14.37 -11.52 6.74
C ALA A 59 14.55 -12.99 7.15
N ASP A 60 14.26 -13.95 6.27
CA ASP A 60 14.45 -15.39 6.54
C ASP A 60 15.92 -15.74 6.79
N LYS A 61 16.85 -15.15 6.01
CA LYS A 61 18.29 -15.39 6.19
C LYS A 61 18.78 -14.92 7.55
N ALA A 62 18.30 -13.78 8.05
CA ALA A 62 18.70 -13.21 9.32
C ALA A 62 17.82 -13.65 10.51
N PHE A 63 16.67 -14.28 10.25
CA PHE A 63 15.53 -14.36 11.17
C PHE A 63 15.12 -13.00 11.76
N ASP A 64 15.26 -11.93 10.99
CA ASP A 64 14.97 -10.56 11.45
C ASP A 64 13.66 -10.04 10.85
N PRO A 65 12.58 -9.92 11.66
CA PRO A 65 11.29 -9.40 11.20
C PRO A 65 11.35 -7.95 10.70
N ALA A 66 12.34 -7.15 11.13
CA ALA A 66 12.45 -5.75 10.70
C ALA A 66 12.76 -5.62 9.20
N LEU A 67 13.36 -6.64 8.58
CA LEU A 67 13.84 -6.58 7.20
C LEU A 67 12.71 -6.66 6.15
N ASP A 68 11.58 -7.27 6.48
CA ASP A 68 10.41 -7.38 5.60
C ASP A 68 9.14 -6.69 6.14
N ALA A 69 9.18 -6.08 7.32
CA ALA A 69 8.04 -5.42 7.96
C ALA A 69 7.33 -4.38 7.06
N ASP A 70 8.07 -3.69 6.19
CA ASP A 70 7.51 -2.72 5.24
C ASP A 70 6.94 -3.35 3.97
N ARG A 71 7.16 -4.66 3.75
CA ARG A 71 6.70 -5.41 2.58
C ARG A 71 5.61 -6.42 2.89
N VAL A 72 5.29 -6.66 4.16
CA VAL A 72 4.23 -7.58 4.59
C VAL A 72 3.14 -6.88 5.39
N ALA A 73 1.93 -7.41 5.32
CA ALA A 73 0.77 -6.94 6.08
C ALA A 73 -0.22 -8.09 6.34
N GLY A 74 -1.32 -7.80 7.03
CA GLY A 74 -2.42 -8.75 7.19
C GLY A 74 -2.03 -10.07 7.84
N PRO A 75 -2.79 -11.15 7.59
CA PRO A 75 -2.50 -12.48 8.12
C PRO A 75 -1.13 -13.03 7.72
N LEU A 76 -0.69 -12.81 6.48
CA LEU A 76 0.63 -13.26 6.02
C LEU A 76 1.75 -12.62 6.85
N GLY A 77 1.69 -11.29 7.00
CA GLY A 77 2.64 -10.55 7.81
C GLY A 77 2.63 -11.02 9.25
N ALA A 78 1.46 -11.10 9.90
CA ALA A 78 1.36 -11.52 11.29
C ALA A 78 2.02 -12.89 11.56
N ILE A 79 1.77 -13.88 10.70
CA ILE A 79 2.34 -15.22 10.84
C ILE A 79 3.84 -15.21 10.54
N ASN A 80 4.28 -14.55 9.46
CA ASN A 80 5.69 -14.50 9.08
C ASN A 80 6.54 -13.84 10.18
N GLN A 81 6.12 -12.67 10.64
CA GLN A 81 6.81 -11.88 11.65
C GLN A 81 6.93 -12.63 12.99
N ALA A 82 5.87 -13.31 13.41
CA ALA A 82 5.91 -14.17 14.60
C ALA A 82 6.88 -15.35 14.43
N GLY A 83 6.88 -15.99 13.26
CA GLY A 83 7.79 -17.09 12.92
C GLY A 83 9.26 -16.67 12.94
N LEU A 84 9.60 -15.51 12.35
CA LEU A 84 10.96 -14.96 12.37
C LEU A 84 11.43 -14.69 13.79
N LYS A 85 10.62 -13.99 14.60
CA LYS A 85 10.93 -13.69 16.01
C LYS A 85 11.17 -14.96 16.83
N ALA A 86 10.34 -15.98 16.64
CA ALA A 86 10.52 -17.27 17.32
C ALA A 86 11.83 -17.95 16.90
N ARG A 87 12.14 -18.01 15.59
CA ARG A 87 13.37 -18.64 15.09
C ARG A 87 14.63 -17.90 15.53
N GLN A 88 14.59 -16.57 15.57
CA GLN A 88 15.68 -15.72 16.06
C GLN A 88 16.04 -16.03 17.52
N THR A 89 15.02 -16.32 18.35
CA THR A 89 15.22 -16.68 19.77
C THR A 89 16.11 -17.93 19.93
N TYR A 90 15.96 -18.91 19.04
CA TYR A 90 16.75 -20.14 19.06
C TYR A 90 18.02 -20.09 18.20
N ASN A 91 18.08 -19.15 17.24
CA ASN A 91 19.17 -19.03 16.28
C ASN A 91 19.52 -17.55 16.10
N PRO A 92 20.20 -16.92 17.09
CA PRO A 92 20.49 -15.48 17.06
C PRO A 92 21.46 -15.09 15.94
N GLU A 93 22.24 -16.03 15.44
CA GLU A 93 23.17 -15.86 14.31
C GLU A 93 22.47 -15.98 12.94
N GLY A 94 21.14 -16.14 12.91
CA GLY A 94 20.34 -16.28 11.69
C GLY A 94 20.20 -17.71 11.17
N ASN A 95 19.68 -17.83 9.94
CA ASN A 95 19.32 -19.10 9.31
C ASN A 95 20.50 -19.73 8.57
N LYS A 96 21.21 -20.66 9.23
CA LYS A 96 22.30 -21.44 8.60
C LYS A 96 21.84 -22.34 7.46
N ALA A 97 20.56 -22.69 7.41
CA ALA A 97 19.96 -23.53 6.38
C ALA A 97 19.19 -22.70 5.33
N HIS A 98 19.44 -21.39 5.24
CA HIS A 98 18.73 -20.51 4.33
C HIS A 98 18.86 -21.00 2.87
N LYS A 99 17.69 -21.15 2.24
CA LYS A 99 17.55 -21.35 0.82
C LYS A 99 16.63 -20.23 0.32
N PRO A 100 17.07 -19.38 -0.62
CA PRO A 100 16.23 -18.31 -1.13
C PRO A 100 14.92 -18.85 -1.71
N LEU A 101 13.81 -18.22 -1.34
CA LEU A 101 12.54 -18.34 -2.04
C LEU A 101 12.71 -17.72 -3.43
N VAL A 102 12.28 -18.46 -4.44
CA VAL A 102 12.14 -17.98 -5.82
C VAL A 102 10.67 -18.08 -6.17
N LEU A 103 10.11 -16.98 -6.68
CA LEU A 103 8.77 -16.93 -7.23
C LEU A 103 8.88 -16.52 -8.70
N ASP A 104 8.63 -17.44 -9.61
CA ASP A 104 8.71 -17.28 -11.05
C ASP A 104 7.37 -17.57 -11.73
N ASP A 105 7.37 -17.63 -13.07
CA ASP A 105 6.17 -17.78 -13.91
C ASP A 105 4.97 -16.91 -13.46
N ALA A 106 5.29 -15.65 -13.15
CA ALA A 106 4.34 -14.75 -12.50
C ALA A 106 3.30 -14.20 -13.49
N THR A 107 2.03 -14.50 -13.23
CA THR A 107 0.89 -13.84 -13.87
C THR A 107 0.15 -12.96 -12.86
N TYR A 108 -0.52 -11.91 -13.34
CA TYR A 108 -1.12 -10.89 -12.46
C TYR A 108 -2.60 -10.68 -12.75
N VAL A 109 -3.42 -10.88 -11.73
CA VAL A 109 -4.83 -10.47 -11.74
C VAL A 109 -4.90 -9.08 -11.12
N ILE A 110 -5.32 -8.09 -11.92
CA ILE A 110 -5.37 -6.68 -11.52
C ILE A 110 -6.80 -6.17 -11.73
N PRO A 111 -7.65 -6.25 -10.71
CA PRO A 111 -9.02 -5.76 -10.79
C PRO A 111 -9.06 -4.24 -10.97
N LYS A 112 -10.10 -3.76 -11.64
CA LYS A 112 -10.47 -2.34 -11.62
C LYS A 112 -11.39 -2.09 -10.43
N LYS A 113 -11.12 -1.05 -9.65
CA LYS A 113 -12.02 -0.62 -8.56
C LYS A 113 -11.90 0.88 -8.32
N ALA A 114 -12.92 1.42 -7.66
CA ALA A 114 -12.89 2.79 -7.16
C ALA A 114 -12.20 2.87 -5.80
N GLY A 115 -11.47 3.96 -5.54
CA GLY A 115 -10.87 4.26 -4.24
C GLY A 115 -9.84 3.28 -3.69
N TRP A 116 -9.55 3.43 -2.40
CA TRP A 116 -8.54 2.68 -1.65
C TRP A 116 -9.17 1.71 -0.63
N PRO A 117 -8.48 0.64 -0.21
CA PRO A 117 -7.18 0.17 -0.70
C PRO A 117 -7.27 -0.35 -2.15
N ARG A 118 -6.13 -0.36 -2.84
CA ARG A 118 -5.97 -1.07 -4.13
C ARG A 118 -5.31 -2.42 -3.89
N TRP A 119 -5.58 -3.36 -4.77
CA TRP A 119 -5.03 -4.70 -4.67
C TRP A 119 -4.77 -5.33 -6.04
N PHE A 120 -3.86 -6.28 -6.06
CA PHE A 120 -3.67 -7.23 -7.16
C PHE A 120 -3.26 -8.59 -6.58
N LEU A 121 -3.39 -9.64 -7.38
CA LEU A 121 -2.93 -10.99 -7.06
C LEU A 121 -1.82 -11.38 -8.03
N ALA A 122 -0.70 -11.87 -7.51
CA ALA A 122 0.33 -12.55 -8.26
C ALA A 122 0.10 -14.07 -8.13
N ASN A 123 -0.02 -14.75 -9.25
CA ASN A 123 -0.02 -16.21 -9.34
C ASN A 123 1.36 -16.64 -9.84
N THR A 124 2.12 -17.32 -8.99
CA THR A 124 3.52 -17.66 -9.24
C THR A 124 3.76 -19.15 -9.05
N ASP A 125 4.80 -19.64 -9.72
CA ASP A 125 5.43 -20.89 -9.38
C ASP A 125 6.47 -20.65 -8.26
N SER A 126 6.76 -21.66 -7.44
CA SER A 126 7.58 -21.52 -6.23
C SER A 126 8.55 -22.65 -6.10
N ASN A 127 9.83 -22.35 -5.83
CA ASN A 127 10.86 -23.35 -5.60
C ASN A 127 10.72 -24.16 -4.28
N ARG A 128 9.55 -24.14 -3.65
CA ARG A 128 9.24 -24.78 -2.36
C ARG A 128 8.52 -26.12 -2.50
N ASP A 129 8.22 -26.53 -3.72
CA ASP A 129 7.47 -27.73 -4.00
C ASP A 129 8.19 -28.65 -5.02
N GLN A 130 7.44 -29.49 -5.75
CA GLN A 130 7.98 -30.36 -6.80
C GLN A 130 7.12 -30.28 -8.06
N ASP A 131 7.73 -29.83 -9.15
CA ASP A 131 7.08 -29.64 -10.45
C ASP A 131 6.55 -30.95 -11.06
N GLY A 132 5.42 -30.85 -11.76
CA GLY A 132 4.90 -31.92 -12.63
C GLY A 132 4.32 -33.13 -11.88
N GLY A 133 4.10 -33.00 -10.57
CA GLY A 133 3.63 -34.09 -9.71
C GLY A 133 2.49 -33.68 -8.77
N LYS A 134 2.15 -34.58 -7.83
CA LYS A 134 1.09 -34.32 -6.82
C LYS A 134 1.41 -33.21 -5.83
N LEU A 135 2.69 -32.83 -5.75
CA LEU A 135 3.18 -31.80 -4.86
C LEU A 135 3.32 -30.46 -5.58
N ASP A 136 3.04 -30.38 -6.88
CA ASP A 136 3.09 -29.13 -7.66
C ASP A 136 2.01 -28.16 -7.16
N THR A 137 2.39 -26.92 -6.88
CA THR A 137 1.53 -25.88 -6.32
C THR A 137 1.78 -24.50 -6.94
N ARG A 138 0.71 -23.72 -7.02
CA ARG A 138 0.74 -22.30 -7.35
C ARG A 138 0.60 -21.48 -6.08
N TRP A 139 1.48 -20.49 -5.95
CA TRP A 139 1.43 -19.51 -4.87
C TRP A 139 0.63 -18.29 -5.34
N LEU A 140 -0.50 -18.04 -4.67
CA LEU A 140 -1.38 -16.92 -4.94
C LEU A 140 -1.14 -15.84 -3.87
N VAL A 141 -0.35 -14.84 -4.21
CA VAL A 141 0.06 -13.77 -3.29
C VAL A 141 -0.77 -12.51 -3.54
N VAL A 142 -1.52 -12.07 -2.53
CA VAL A 142 -2.33 -10.85 -2.61
C VAL A 142 -1.54 -9.66 -2.08
N PHE A 143 -1.36 -8.66 -2.93
CA PHE A 143 -0.73 -7.40 -2.57
C PHE A 143 -1.77 -6.32 -2.37
N VAL A 144 -1.61 -5.52 -1.31
CA VAL A 144 -2.49 -4.39 -0.99
C VAL A 144 -1.68 -3.11 -0.86
N ARG A 145 -2.31 -2.00 -1.23
CA ARG A 145 -1.78 -0.65 -1.07
C ARG A 145 -2.89 0.22 -0.50
N SER A 146 -2.63 0.86 0.65
CA SER A 146 -3.66 1.59 1.41
C SER A 146 -3.90 3.02 0.90
N GLY A 147 -2.98 3.58 0.12
CA GLY A 147 -3.05 4.95 -0.37
C GLY A 147 -2.02 5.24 -1.47
N PRO A 148 -2.06 6.44 -2.06
CA PRO A 148 -1.24 6.80 -3.22
C PRO A 148 0.26 6.84 -2.95
N ASP A 149 0.67 7.03 -1.69
CA ASP A 149 2.09 7.09 -1.28
C ASP A 149 2.52 5.83 -0.50
N ALA A 150 1.61 4.90 -0.23
CA ALA A 150 1.92 3.67 0.48
C ALA A 150 2.72 2.71 -0.41
N LEU A 151 3.52 1.82 0.18
CA LEU A 151 4.11 0.69 -0.53
C LEU A 151 3.07 -0.40 -0.78
N TRP A 152 3.31 -1.23 -1.78
CA TRP A 152 2.63 -2.52 -1.92
C TRP A 152 3.13 -3.49 -0.84
N LYS A 153 2.19 -4.10 -0.11
CA LYS A 153 2.50 -5.10 0.91
C LYS A 153 1.80 -6.41 0.61
N ALA A 154 2.53 -7.52 0.68
CA ALA A 154 1.96 -8.86 0.60
C ALA A 154 1.13 -9.13 1.86
N SER A 155 -0.16 -9.39 1.69
CA SER A 155 -1.15 -9.45 2.78
C SER A 155 -1.68 -10.85 3.06
N TYR A 156 -1.70 -11.69 2.03
CA TYR A 156 -2.26 -13.03 2.08
C TYR A 156 -1.53 -13.92 1.07
N LEU A 157 -1.38 -15.19 1.42
CA LEU A 157 -0.86 -16.24 0.57
C LEU A 157 -1.82 -17.42 0.62
N ALA A 158 -2.25 -17.90 -0.55
CA ALA A 158 -2.82 -19.23 -0.71
C ALA A 158 -1.87 -20.09 -1.53
N VAL A 159 -1.76 -21.36 -1.17
CA VAL A 159 -0.99 -22.37 -1.90
C VAL A 159 -1.98 -23.43 -2.35
N VAL A 160 -2.14 -23.58 -3.67
CA VAL A 160 -3.16 -24.45 -4.27
C VAL A 160 -2.53 -25.29 -5.38
N PRO A 161 -3.02 -26.49 -5.67
CA PRO A 161 -2.58 -27.22 -6.86
C PRO A 161 -2.95 -26.44 -8.14
N PRO A 162 -2.19 -26.57 -9.25
CA PRO A 162 -2.47 -25.86 -10.50
C PRO A 162 -3.91 -26.04 -11.01
N SER A 163 -4.51 -27.22 -10.81
CA SER A 163 -5.88 -27.53 -11.21
C SER A 163 -6.97 -26.77 -10.44
N GLN A 164 -6.62 -26.06 -9.36
CA GLN A 164 -7.53 -25.20 -8.59
C GLN A 164 -7.36 -23.71 -8.89
N VAL A 165 -6.40 -23.34 -9.75
CA VAL A 165 -6.30 -21.96 -10.24
C VAL A 165 -7.42 -21.73 -11.27
N PRO A 166 -8.31 -20.76 -11.06
CA PRO A 166 -9.37 -20.45 -12.02
C PRO A 166 -8.80 -19.95 -13.36
N GLU A 167 -9.51 -20.28 -14.45
CA GLU A 167 -9.26 -19.74 -15.79
C GLU A 167 -9.62 -18.25 -15.92
#